data_AF-A0A956N0E6-F1
#
_entry.id   AF-A0A956N0E6-F1
#
_cell.length_a   1.000
_cell.length_b   1.000
_cell.length_c   1.000
_cell.angle_alpha   90.00
_cell.angle_beta   90.00
_cell.angle_gamma   90.00
#
_symmetry.space_group_name_H-M   'P 1'
#
loop_
_entity.id
_entity.type
_entity.pdbx_description
1 polymer ?
#
loop_
_entity_poly.entity_id
_entity_poly.type
_entity_poly.pdbx_seq_one_letter_code
_entity_poly.pdbx_strand_id
1 'polypeptide(L)' 'MLNSIVIFLQLCGVLFFLGACVGILRMPDFYSRMHAASKGDTLSSLCLLGGFIIYIFSDLDHHSSLTAIK' A
#
# COMPACT_ATOMS: atom_id res chain seq x y z
N MET A 1 16.27 1.45 -10.68
CA MET A 1 15.03 2.18 -11.06
C MET A 1 13.79 1.57 -10.44
N LEU A 2 13.54 0.26 -10.63
CA LEU A 2 12.34 -0.39 -10.08
C LEU A 2 12.26 -0.35 -8.54
N ASN A 3 13.37 -0.57 -7.83
CA ASN A 3 13.43 -0.45 -6.37
C ASN A 3 13.03 0.95 -5.86
N SER A 4 13.40 2.02 -6.57
CA SER A 4 13.01 3.39 -6.19
C SER A 4 11.49 3.59 -6.28
N ILE A 5 10.85 2.96 -7.26
CA ILE A 5 9.38 3.00 -7.44
C ILE A 5 8.69 2.23 -6.31
N VAL A 6 9.20 1.05 -5.94
CA VAL A 6 8.66 0.25 -4.82
C VAL A 6 8.75 1.03 -3.52
N ILE A 7 9.90 1.64 -3.22
CA ILE A 7 10.09 2.44 -1.99
C ILE A 7 9.13 3.63 -1.98
N PHE A 8 8.97 4.35 -3.10
CA PHE A 8 8.05 5.47 -3.20
C PHE A 8 6.60 5.04 -2.95
N LEU A 9 6.16 3.95 -3.57
CA LEU A 9 4.79 3.45 -3.44
C LEU A 9 4.49 2.95 -2.03
N GLN A 10 5.48 2.30 -1.38
CA GLN A 10 5.37 1.87 0.01
C GLN A 10 5.29 3.06 0.98
N LEU A 11 6.12 4.09 0.78
CA LEU A 11 6.08 5.32 1.57
C LEU A 11 4.73 6.03 1.43
N CYS A 12 4.21 6.15 0.20
CA CYS A 12 2.89 6.70 -0.03
C CYS A 12 1.80 5.91 0.70
N GLY A 13 1.83 4.58 0.63
CA GLY A 13 0.88 3.72 1.34
C GLY A 13 0.89 3.96 2.86
N VAL A 14 2.07 4.03 3.47
CA VAL A 14 2.21 4.31 4.91
C VAL A 14 1.71 5.71 5.27
N LEU A 15 1.98 6.72 4.44
CA LEU A 15 1.48 8.09 4.66
C LEU A 15 -0.05 8.15 4.60
N PHE A 16 -0.68 7.47 3.63
CA PHE A 16 -2.14 7.39 3.55
C PHE A 16 -2.76 6.63 4.73
N PHE A 17 -2.09 5.58 5.21
CA PHE A 17 -2.53 4.84 6.40
C PHE A 17 -2.48 5.72 7.67
N LEU A 18 -1.37 6.44 7.88
CA LEU A 18 -1.26 7.39 8.98
C LEU A 18 -2.30 8.50 8.87
N GLY A 19 -2.53 9.03 7.66
CA GLY A 19 -3.58 10.01 7.40
C GLY A 19 -4.99 9.48 7.74
N ALA A 20 -5.27 8.21 7.44
CA ALA A 20 -6.52 7.54 7.80
C ALA A 20 -6.71 7.48 9.32
N CYS A 21 -5.68 7.03 10.06
CA CYS A 21 -5.70 6.98 11.52
C CYS A 21 -5.91 8.37 12.14
N VAL A 22 -5.21 9.40 11.63
CA VAL A 22 -5.36 10.78 12.11
C VAL A 22 -6.75 11.33 11.77
N GLY A 23 -7.28 11.00 10.60
CA GLY A 23 -8.63 11.41 10.17
C GLY A 23 -9.72 10.86 11.11
N ILE A 24 -9.60 9.61 11.53
CA ILE A 24 -10.52 8.98 12.50
C ILE A 24 -10.44 9.67 13.87
N LEU A 25 -9.24 10.04 14.33
CA LEU A 25 -9.02 10.71 15.61
C LEU A 25 -9.53 12.15 15.63
N ARG A 26 -9.43 12.88 14.52
CA ARG A 26 -9.74 14.31 14.45
C ARG A 26 -11.20 14.62 14.15
N MET A 27 -11.92 13.74 13.46
CA MET A 27 -13.29 14.03 13.02
C MET A 27 -14.31 13.86 14.17
N PRO A 28 -15.22 14.82 14.36
CA PRO A 28 -16.13 14.84 15.51
C PRO A 28 -17.33 13.89 15.36
N ASP A 29 -17.74 13.54 14.14
CA ASP A 29 -18.95 12.76 13.87
C ASP A 29 -18.68 11.36 13.28
N PHE A 30 -19.61 10.43 13.50
CA PHE A 30 -19.45 9.01 13.14
C PHE A 30 -19.36 8.78 11.63
N TYR A 31 -20.15 9.52 10.84
CA TYR A 31 -20.15 9.40 9.39
C TYR A 31 -18.85 9.91 8.76
N SER A 32 -18.35 11.04 9.24
CA SER A 32 -17.10 11.65 8.79
C SER A 32 -15.90 10.77 9.15
N ARG A 33 -15.89 10.14 10.35
CA ARG A 33 -14.90 9.12 10.71
C ARG A 33 -14.92 7.92 9.78
N MET A 34 -16.10 7.39 9.49
CA MET A 34 -16.25 6.23 8.59
C MET A 34 -15.83 6.57 7.16
N HIS A 35 -16.09 7.79 6.70
CA HIS A 35 -15.68 8.28 5.39
C HIS A 35 -14.16 8.48 5.28
N ALA A 36 -13.53 9.06 6.30
CA ALA A 36 -12.08 9.22 6.35
C ALA A 36 -11.35 7.88 6.44
N ALA A 37 -11.86 6.93 7.24
CA ALA A 37 -11.33 5.58 7.33
C ALA A 37 -11.37 4.87 5.97
N SER A 38 -12.56 4.78 5.37
CA SER A 38 -12.74 4.02 4.12
C SER A 38 -11.96 4.58 2.94
N LYS A 39 -11.83 5.91 2.82
CA LYS A 39 -10.99 6.54 1.79
C LYS A 39 -9.49 6.33 2.02
N GLY A 40 -9.04 6.44 3.28
CA GLY A 40 -7.63 6.29 3.62
C GLY A 40 -7.15 4.84 3.52
N ASP A 41 -7.94 3.87 4.01
CA ASP A 41 -7.60 2.45 4.01
C ASP A 41 -7.55 1.83 2.61
N THR A 42 -8.53 2.15 1.74
CA THR A 42 -8.53 1.63 0.36
C THR A 42 -7.36 2.15 -0.46
N LEU A 43 -7.02 3.42 -0.33
CA LEU A 43 -5.91 4.03 -1.09
C LEU A 43 -4.54 3.57 -0.55
N SER A 44 -4.41 3.40 0.77
CA SER A 44 -3.25 2.78 1.41
C SER A 44 -3.02 1.35 0.90
N SER A 45 -4.03 0.49 1.02
CA SER A 45 -3.93 -0.91 0.61
C SER A 45 -3.62 -1.07 -0.88
N LEU A 46 -4.18 -0.22 -1.75
CA LEU A 46 -3.82 -0.19 -3.18
C LEU A 46 -2.35 0.14 -3.42
N CYS A 47 -1.81 1.15 -2.72
CA CYS A 47 -0.39 1.52 -2.83
C CYS A 47 0.53 0.39 -2.33
N LEU A 48 0.25 -0.14 -1.14
CA LEU A 48 1.08 -1.18 -0.52
C LEU A 48 1.05 -2.49 -1.33
N LEU A 49 -0.14 -2.94 -1.75
CA LEU A 49 -0.28 -4.14 -2.58
C LEU A 49 0.37 -3.94 -3.95
N GLY A 50 0.20 -2.77 -4.57
CA GLY A 50 0.89 -2.44 -5.82
C GLY A 50 2.41 -2.51 -5.68
N GLY A 51 2.95 -2.00 -4.57
CA GLY A 51 4.39 -2.06 -4.27
C GLY A 51 4.89 -3.48 -4.09
N PHE A 52 4.12 -4.30 -3.37
CA PHE A 52 4.40 -5.72 -3.18
C PHE A 52 4.39 -6.51 -4.49
N ILE A 53 3.42 -6.27 -5.37
CA ILE A 53 3.34 -6.94 -6.67
C ILE A 53 4.57 -6.63 -7.51
N ILE A 54 4.99 -5.37 -7.56
CA ILE A 54 6.19 -4.94 -8.32
C ILE A 54 7.46 -5.56 -7.71
N TYR A 55 7.56 -5.62 -6.38
CA TYR A 55 8.69 -6.24 -5.70
C TYR A 55 8.80 -7.74 -6.01
N ILE A 56 7.68 -8.47 -5.87
CA ILE A 56 7.63 -9.90 -6.19
C ILE A 56 7.98 -10.12 -7.66
N PHE A 57 7.39 -9.34 -8.57
CA PHE A 57 7.69 -9.45 -10.01
C PHE A 57 9.19 -9.22 -10.33
N SER A 58 9.87 -8.36 -9.56
CA SER A 58 11.32 -8.15 -9.70
C SER A 58 12.15 -9.34 -9.25
N ASP A 59 11.73 -10.00 -8.17
CA ASP A 59 12.40 -11.18 -7.61
C ASP A 59 12.18 -12.42 -8.50
N LEU A 60 11.01 -12.51 -9.14
CA LEU A 60 10.68 -13.59 -10.07
C LEU A 60 11.68 -13.70 -11.24
N ASP A 61 12.25 -12.60 -11.70
CA ASP A 61 13.23 -12.56 -12.81
C ASP A 61 14.55 -13.25 -12.45
N HIS A 62 14.99 -13.20 -11.19
CA HIS A 62 16.27 -13.78 -10.76
C HIS A 62 16.19 -15.21 -10.21
N HIS A 63 15.07 -15.60 -9.57
CA HIS A 63 15.01 -16.88 -8.84
C HIS A 63 13.90 -17.86 -9.28
N SER A 64 12.87 -17.42 -10.03
CA SER A 64 11.64 -18.24 -10.18
C SER A 64 11.52 -19.08 -11.44
N SER A 65 12.53 -19.15 -12.32
CA SER A 65 12.48 -20.15 -13.39
C SER A 65 12.40 -21.59 -12.84
N LEU A 66 12.87 -21.83 -11.61
CA LEU A 66 12.90 -23.17 -10.99
C LEU A 66 11.68 -23.45 -10.09
N THR A 67 11.04 -22.42 -9.54
CA THR A 67 9.88 -22.56 -8.64
C THR A 67 8.54 -22.55 -9.38
N ALA A 68 8.49 -21.99 -10.61
CA ALA A 68 7.28 -21.97 -11.44
C ALA A 68 6.91 -23.35 -12.04
N ILE A 69 7.82 -24.32 -12.01
CA ILE A 69 7.64 -25.68 -12.54
C ILE A 69 7.09 -26.64 -11.46
N LYS A 70 7.08 -26.23 -10.19
CA LYS A 70 6.65 -27.07 -9.06
C LYS A 70 5.22 -26.71 -8.65
#